data_AF-A0A1V8RQ21-F1
#
_entry.id   AF-A0A1V8RQ21-F1
#
_cell.length_a   1.000
_cell.length_b   1.000
_cell.length_c   1.000
_cell.angle_alpha   90.00
_cell.angle_beta   90.00
_cell.angle_gamma   90.00
#
_symmetry.space_group_name_H-M   'P 1'
#
loop_
_entity.id
_entity.type
_entity.pdbx_description
1 polymer ?
#
loop_
_entity_poly.entity_id
_entity_poly.type
_entity_poly.pdbx_seq_one_letter_code
_entity_poly.pdbx_strand_id
1 'polypeptide(L)'
;MTTRYPAITADVRKLFVERGAAMVEVAVLQPADPFLDMAGEDLRRRIFLTESETGAALCLRPEFTIPVCRDHIASQAGTPRRYGYLGEVFRQRREGGNEFFQAGIEDLGDPDIAAADARSVVDAHALVAMALPHLRLTVTLGDQGIFEAVLAALGLPRGWRMRLARAFGSRAMLEAALADLANPSRNGRLGGEAALLAADGDVEGLAAHIEANMDKAGLSPSVGRAPADIARRLIEKVQLRSVRLSDEAFAALKAFLAIDVPLAGAGAALSAFAASTGLSFDAALENFSARTVAIASHGLNMDAVRYDAAFGRPLDYYTGLVFEIAAQGEAGVLVGGGRYDRLLTLLGAKATIPGVGFSVWLDRIETLREGAQ
;
A
#
# COMPACT_ATOMS: atom_id res chain seq x y z
N MET A 1 7.13 -22.01 -27.80
CA MET A 1 7.71 -20.67 -27.59
C MET A 1 8.62 -20.78 -26.37
N THR A 2 9.93 -20.72 -26.54
CA THR A 2 10.84 -20.57 -25.40
C THR A 2 10.65 -19.16 -24.87
N THR A 3 10.04 -19.01 -23.70
CA THR A 3 9.98 -17.73 -23.00
C THR A 3 11.42 -17.27 -22.81
N ARG A 4 11.82 -16.21 -23.53
CA ARG A 4 13.17 -15.69 -23.44
C ARG A 4 13.22 -14.88 -22.15
N TYR A 5 13.65 -15.54 -21.08
CA TYR A 5 13.88 -14.89 -19.78
C TYR A 5 14.79 -13.66 -19.95
N PRO A 6 14.62 -12.63 -19.11
CA PRO A 6 15.53 -11.50 -19.06
C PRO A 6 16.99 -11.95 -18.93
N ALA A 7 17.91 -11.29 -19.62
CA ALA A 7 19.34 -11.61 -19.63
C ALA A 7 19.96 -11.60 -18.22
N ILE A 8 19.41 -10.79 -17.31
CA ILE A 8 19.84 -10.65 -15.92
C ILE A 8 19.35 -11.76 -14.98
N THR A 9 18.56 -12.72 -15.49
CA THR A 9 17.90 -13.74 -14.67
C THR A 9 18.88 -14.57 -13.83
N ALA A 10 20.02 -14.97 -14.41
CA ALA A 10 21.02 -15.76 -13.69
C ALA A 10 21.65 -14.98 -12.53
N ASP A 11 21.98 -13.71 -12.76
CA ASP A 11 22.57 -12.84 -11.74
C ASP A 11 21.59 -12.54 -10.61
N VAL A 12 20.31 -12.31 -10.93
CA VAL A 12 19.25 -12.10 -9.93
C VAL A 12 19.07 -13.34 -9.05
N ARG A 13 19.02 -14.54 -9.64
CA ARG A 13 18.90 -15.79 -8.88
C ARG A 13 20.10 -16.01 -7.97
N LYS A 14 21.31 -15.75 -8.47
CA LYS A 14 22.54 -15.85 -7.68
C LYS A 14 22.50 -14.89 -6.48
N LEU A 15 22.13 -13.63 -6.71
CA LEU A 15 22.00 -12.63 -5.65
C LEU A 15 21.00 -13.09 -4.57
N PHE A 16 19.83 -13.60 -4.95
CA PHE A 16 18.83 -14.07 -3.98
C PHE A 16 19.34 -15.24 -3.12
N VAL A 17 20.07 -16.18 -3.71
CA VAL A 17 20.72 -17.26 -2.97
C VAL A 17 21.77 -16.72 -1.99
N GLU A 18 22.61 -15.77 -2.41
CA GLU A 18 23.60 -15.11 -1.54
C GLU A 18 22.95 -14.34 -0.38
N ARG A 19 21.71 -13.87 -0.56
CA ARG A 19 20.90 -13.24 0.50
C ARG A 19 20.11 -14.25 1.34
N GLY A 20 20.25 -15.56 1.10
CA GLY A 20 19.52 -16.59 1.84
C GLY A 20 18.01 -16.60 1.56
N ALA A 21 17.58 -16.06 0.42
CA ALA A 21 16.20 -16.12 -0.03
C ALA A 21 16.00 -17.38 -0.89
N ALA A 22 15.21 -18.34 -0.38
CA ALA A 22 14.96 -19.59 -1.08
C ALA A 22 14.07 -19.34 -2.30
N MET A 23 14.51 -19.75 -3.49
CA MET A 23 13.72 -19.57 -4.71
C MET A 23 12.44 -20.41 -4.67
N VAL A 24 11.31 -19.77 -4.96
CA VAL A 24 10.01 -20.42 -5.09
C VAL A 24 9.41 -20.21 -6.47
N GLU A 25 8.62 -21.19 -6.89
CA GLU A 25 7.75 -21.09 -8.06
C GLU A 25 6.31 -21.11 -7.58
N VAL A 26 5.57 -20.06 -7.94
CA VAL A 26 4.13 -19.96 -7.67
C VAL A 26 3.37 -20.15 -8.98
N ALA A 27 2.13 -20.66 -8.93
CA ALA A 27 1.33 -20.85 -10.13
C ALA A 27 1.00 -19.52 -10.83
N VAL A 28 0.90 -19.51 -12.16
CA VAL A 28 0.45 -18.33 -12.92
C VAL A 28 -1.04 -18.07 -12.71
N LEU A 29 -1.84 -19.12 -12.77
CA LEU A 29 -3.28 -19.06 -12.53
C LEU A 29 -3.55 -19.08 -11.02
N GLN A 30 -4.29 -18.10 -10.52
CA GLN A 30 -4.59 -17.93 -9.11
C GLN A 30 -6.10 -17.71 -8.90
N PRO A 31 -6.65 -18.01 -7.71
CA PRO A 31 -7.98 -17.54 -7.33
C PRO A 31 -8.03 -16.00 -7.34
N ALA A 32 -9.12 -15.43 -7.85
CA ALA A 32 -9.22 -13.98 -8.02
C ALA A 32 -9.45 -13.22 -6.70
N ASP A 33 -10.28 -13.78 -5.80
CA ASP A 33 -10.78 -13.07 -4.60
C ASP A 33 -9.68 -12.45 -3.73
N PRO A 34 -8.56 -13.14 -3.41
CA PRO A 34 -7.49 -12.55 -2.61
C PRO A 34 -6.92 -11.25 -3.20
N PHE A 35 -6.86 -11.14 -4.53
CA PHE A 35 -6.40 -9.92 -5.17
C PHE A 35 -7.50 -8.86 -5.21
N LEU A 36 -8.74 -9.23 -5.54
CA LEU A 36 -9.85 -8.29 -5.63
C LEU A 36 -10.14 -7.59 -4.30
N ASP A 37 -9.86 -8.26 -3.19
CA ASP A 37 -10.09 -7.75 -1.83
C ASP A 37 -8.91 -6.94 -1.28
N MET A 38 -7.66 -7.24 -1.69
CA MET A 38 -6.45 -6.69 -1.04
C MET A 38 -5.60 -5.77 -1.94
N ALA A 39 -5.76 -5.85 -3.26
CA ALA A 39 -4.86 -5.19 -4.22
C ALA A 39 -5.05 -3.67 -4.35
N GLY A 40 -6.12 -3.10 -3.77
CA GLY A 40 -6.53 -1.72 -3.99
C GLY A 40 -7.19 -1.48 -5.35
N GLU A 41 -7.86 -0.33 -5.52
CA GLU A 41 -8.67 -0.05 -6.71
C GLU A 41 -7.86 0.03 -8.03
N ASP A 42 -6.63 0.55 -7.99
CA ASP A 42 -5.81 0.70 -9.20
C ASP A 42 -5.42 -0.65 -9.77
N LEU A 43 -4.87 -1.53 -8.92
CA LEU A 43 -4.44 -2.85 -9.34
C LEU A 43 -5.65 -3.69 -9.75
N ARG A 44 -6.75 -3.65 -8.99
CA ARG A 44 -7.99 -4.39 -9.28
C ARG A 44 -8.51 -4.16 -10.70
N ARG A 45 -8.50 -2.91 -11.19
CA ARG A 45 -8.98 -2.57 -12.55
C ARG A 45 -8.11 -3.12 -13.66
N ARG A 46 -6.91 -3.59 -13.35
CA ARG A 46 -5.89 -4.03 -14.32
C ARG A 46 -5.68 -5.56 -14.31
N ILE A 47 -6.41 -6.30 -13.50
CA ILE A 47 -6.28 -7.77 -13.39
C ILE A 47 -6.96 -8.44 -14.59
N PHE A 48 -6.30 -9.43 -15.18
CA PHE A 48 -6.94 -10.35 -16.14
C PHE A 48 -7.72 -11.42 -15.38
N LEU A 49 -9.05 -11.36 -15.48
CA LEU A 49 -9.96 -12.31 -14.87
C LEU A 49 -10.34 -13.40 -15.87
N THR A 50 -10.56 -14.61 -15.35
CA THR A 50 -11.07 -15.76 -16.08
C THR A 50 -11.90 -16.63 -15.14
N GLU A 51 -12.48 -17.69 -15.65
CA GLU A 51 -13.40 -18.57 -14.92
C GLU A 51 -13.03 -20.02 -15.22
N SER A 52 -13.03 -20.86 -14.19
CA SER A 52 -12.88 -22.31 -14.38
C SER A 52 -14.16 -22.94 -14.96
N GLU A 53 -14.09 -24.19 -15.43
CA GLU A 53 -15.28 -24.94 -15.85
C GLU A 53 -16.34 -25.12 -14.75
N THR A 54 -15.95 -25.04 -13.47
CA THR A 54 -16.86 -25.15 -12.32
C THR A 54 -17.42 -23.80 -11.84
N GLY A 55 -17.14 -22.71 -12.56
CA GLY A 55 -17.59 -21.36 -12.23
C GLY A 55 -16.75 -20.60 -11.20
N ALA A 56 -15.60 -21.15 -10.78
CA ALA A 56 -14.69 -20.45 -9.86
C ALA A 56 -14.00 -19.27 -10.56
N ALA A 57 -14.00 -18.12 -9.90
CA ALA A 57 -13.32 -16.91 -10.38
C ALA A 57 -11.80 -17.03 -10.22
N LEU A 58 -11.09 -16.92 -11.33
CA LEU A 58 -9.64 -17.04 -11.42
C LEU A 58 -9.04 -15.77 -12.03
N CYS A 59 -7.73 -15.61 -11.86
CA CYS A 59 -6.96 -14.56 -12.52
C CYS A 59 -5.58 -15.07 -12.93
N LEU A 60 -5.00 -14.42 -13.94
CA LEU A 60 -3.57 -14.48 -14.13
C LEU A 60 -2.91 -13.64 -13.05
N ARG A 61 -1.89 -14.17 -12.37
CA ARG A 61 -1.25 -13.49 -11.24
C ARG A 61 -0.81 -12.07 -11.65
N PRO A 62 -1.28 -11.02 -10.97
CA PRO A 62 -0.87 -9.66 -11.26
C PRO A 62 0.43 -9.26 -10.54
N GLU A 63 0.82 -10.05 -9.52
CA GLU A 63 1.98 -9.85 -8.64
C GLU A 63 2.31 -11.17 -7.89
N PHE A 64 3.38 -11.20 -7.09
CA PHE A 64 3.92 -12.41 -6.44
C PHE A 64 3.67 -12.53 -4.92
N THR A 65 3.47 -11.42 -4.23
CA THR A 65 3.36 -11.34 -2.76
C THR A 65 2.22 -12.21 -2.24
N ILE A 66 1.01 -12.04 -2.79
CA ILE A 66 -0.18 -12.80 -2.37
C ILE A 66 0.01 -14.30 -2.63
N PRO A 67 0.41 -14.75 -3.84
CA PRO A 67 0.72 -16.16 -4.09
C PRO A 67 1.74 -16.74 -3.10
N VAL A 68 2.86 -16.05 -2.87
CA VAL A 68 3.92 -16.50 -1.94
C VAL A 68 3.38 -16.62 -0.51
N CYS A 69 2.62 -15.63 -0.05
CA CYS A 69 1.99 -15.67 1.28
C CYS A 69 0.98 -16.82 1.40
N ARG A 70 0.18 -17.07 0.36
CA ARG A 70 -0.80 -18.18 0.34
C ARG A 70 -0.10 -19.54 0.39
N ASP A 71 0.97 -19.72 -0.38
CA ASP A 71 1.75 -20.96 -0.38
C ASP A 71 2.47 -21.18 0.96
N HIS A 72 2.98 -20.10 1.60
CA HIS A 72 3.53 -20.17 2.96
C HIS A 72 2.49 -20.68 3.97
N ILE A 73 1.26 -20.13 3.94
CA ILE A 73 0.16 -20.56 4.82
C ILE A 73 -0.25 -22.01 4.53
N ALA A 74 -0.43 -22.36 3.26
CA ALA A 74 -0.87 -23.69 2.84
C ALA A 74 0.14 -24.78 3.20
N SER A 75 1.43 -24.48 3.07
CA SER A 75 2.52 -25.40 3.42
C SER A 75 2.78 -25.51 4.92
N GLN A 76 2.16 -24.64 5.75
CA GLN A 76 2.40 -24.56 7.19
C GLN A 76 3.89 -24.41 7.53
N ALA A 77 4.63 -23.71 6.68
CA ALA A 77 6.06 -23.48 6.89
C ALA A 77 6.29 -22.63 8.15
N GLY A 78 7.37 -22.93 8.88
CA GLY A 78 7.79 -22.12 10.03
C GLY A 78 8.32 -20.74 9.60
N THR A 79 8.27 -19.80 10.53
CA THR A 79 8.88 -18.47 10.44
C THR A 79 10.04 -18.34 11.45
N PRO A 80 11.03 -17.44 11.22
CA PRO A 80 11.16 -16.55 10.06
C PRO A 80 11.56 -17.29 8.79
N ARG A 81 11.11 -16.80 7.63
CA ARG A 81 11.45 -17.39 6.32
C ARG A 81 11.49 -16.35 5.21
N ARG A 82 12.48 -16.48 4.32
CA ARG A 82 12.70 -15.60 3.17
C ARG A 82 12.48 -16.35 1.86
N TYR A 83 11.70 -15.77 0.97
CA TYR A 83 11.32 -16.36 -0.32
C TYR A 83 11.76 -15.45 -1.46
N GLY A 84 12.56 -15.97 -2.38
CA GLY A 84 12.92 -15.29 -3.63
C GLY A 84 12.02 -15.77 -4.77
N TYR A 85 11.61 -14.88 -5.67
CA TYR A 85 10.83 -15.25 -6.86
C TYR A 85 11.33 -14.53 -8.10
N LEU A 86 11.13 -15.13 -9.26
CA LEU A 86 11.38 -14.53 -10.56
C LEU A 86 10.46 -15.16 -11.60
N GLY A 87 9.69 -14.34 -12.30
CA GLY A 87 8.84 -14.80 -13.40
C GLY A 87 7.86 -13.74 -13.90
N GLU A 88 6.96 -14.15 -14.79
CA GLU A 88 6.00 -13.25 -15.42
C GLU A 88 4.85 -12.89 -14.50
N VAL A 89 4.35 -11.66 -14.66
CA VAL A 89 3.08 -11.18 -14.11
C VAL A 89 2.25 -10.55 -15.21
N PHE A 90 0.94 -10.52 -15.01
CA PHE A 90 -0.02 -10.14 -16.03
C PHE A 90 -0.90 -8.99 -15.54
N ARG A 91 -0.77 -7.82 -16.18
CA ARG A 91 -1.56 -6.63 -15.84
C ARG A 91 -1.85 -5.82 -17.09
N GLN A 92 -3.08 -5.31 -17.21
CA GLN A 92 -3.41 -4.31 -18.20
C GLN A 92 -2.55 -3.06 -17.94
N ARG A 93 -1.72 -2.69 -18.90
CA ARG A 93 -0.86 -1.49 -18.84
C ARG A 93 -1.33 -0.48 -19.89
N ARG A 94 -1.16 0.81 -19.57
CA ARG A 94 -1.39 1.88 -20.54
C ARG A 94 -0.33 1.87 -21.66
N GLU A 95 0.88 1.45 -21.32
CA GLU A 95 2.04 1.38 -22.21
C GLU A 95 2.83 0.08 -21.97
N GLY A 96 3.34 -0.50 -23.06
CA GLY A 96 4.08 -1.75 -23.07
C GLY A 96 3.19 -3.01 -23.14
N GLY A 97 3.81 -4.18 -23.03
CA GLY A 97 3.12 -5.46 -23.01
C GLY A 97 2.35 -5.70 -21.72
N ASN A 98 1.30 -6.51 -21.80
CA ASN A 98 0.47 -6.90 -20.64
C ASN A 98 1.09 -8.02 -19.80
N GLU A 99 2.14 -8.65 -20.31
CA GLU A 99 2.97 -9.67 -19.67
C GLU A 99 4.39 -9.10 -19.54
N PHE A 100 4.98 -9.23 -18.36
CA PHE A 100 6.33 -8.74 -18.07
C PHE A 100 6.90 -9.42 -16.83
N PHE A 101 8.23 -9.38 -16.71
CA PHE A 101 8.94 -10.07 -15.63
C PHE A 101 9.07 -9.22 -14.37
N GLN A 102 8.84 -9.87 -13.23
CA GLN A 102 9.20 -9.35 -11.92
C GLN A 102 10.10 -10.33 -11.17
N ALA A 103 10.95 -9.78 -10.32
CA ALA A 103 11.71 -10.54 -9.33
C ALA A 103 11.74 -9.81 -7.99
N GLY A 104 11.78 -10.56 -6.90
CA GLY A 104 11.69 -9.96 -5.58
C GLY A 104 11.95 -10.94 -4.46
N ILE A 105 11.95 -10.41 -3.24
CA ILE A 105 12.07 -11.18 -1.99
C ILE A 105 10.90 -10.82 -1.09
N GLU A 106 10.25 -11.84 -0.51
CA GLU A 106 9.33 -11.69 0.62
C GLU A 106 9.98 -12.26 1.89
N ASP A 107 10.00 -11.45 2.94
CA ASP A 107 10.53 -11.78 4.27
C ASP A 107 9.38 -11.88 5.26
N LEU A 108 9.12 -13.10 5.77
CA LEU A 108 7.94 -13.42 6.55
C LEU A 108 8.32 -13.86 7.96
N GLY A 109 7.75 -13.15 8.94
CA GLY A 109 7.77 -13.53 10.35
C GLY A 109 9.06 -13.23 11.11
N ASP A 110 9.93 -12.35 10.58
CA ASP A 110 11.08 -11.85 11.33
C ASP A 110 10.60 -10.96 12.50
N PRO A 111 10.97 -11.28 13.76
CA PRO A 111 10.62 -10.45 14.92
C PRO A 111 11.38 -9.12 14.96
N ASP A 112 12.54 -9.01 14.33
CA ASP A 112 13.28 -7.75 14.20
C ASP A 112 12.78 -6.97 12.97
N ILE A 113 11.69 -6.24 13.20
CA ILE A 113 11.00 -5.43 12.18
C ILE A 113 11.94 -4.41 11.52
N ALA A 114 12.79 -3.76 12.31
CA ALA A 114 13.71 -2.74 11.82
C ALA A 114 14.78 -3.35 10.92
N ALA A 115 15.38 -4.47 11.32
CA ALA A 115 16.37 -5.18 10.52
C ALA A 115 15.77 -5.78 9.24
N ALA A 116 14.56 -6.35 9.31
CA ALA A 116 13.87 -6.89 8.14
C ALA A 116 13.54 -5.81 7.10
N ASP A 117 13.07 -4.65 7.57
CA ASP A 117 12.74 -3.52 6.70
C ASP A 117 14.00 -2.93 6.05
N ALA A 118 15.08 -2.75 6.83
CA ALA A 118 16.36 -2.30 6.30
C ALA A 118 16.91 -3.26 5.23
N ARG A 119 16.88 -4.56 5.52
CA ARG A 119 17.35 -5.60 4.62
C ARG A 119 16.57 -5.64 3.31
N SER A 120 15.25 -5.45 3.35
CA SER A 120 14.40 -5.38 2.14
C SER A 120 14.82 -4.21 1.23
N VAL A 121 15.02 -3.02 1.79
CA VAL A 121 15.48 -1.84 1.01
C VAL A 121 16.89 -2.05 0.43
N VAL A 122 17.80 -2.61 1.23
CA VAL A 122 19.19 -2.82 0.83
C VAL A 122 19.31 -3.90 -0.24
N ASP A 123 18.59 -5.02 -0.10
CA ASP A 123 18.60 -6.10 -1.09
C ASP A 123 17.99 -5.62 -2.42
N ALA A 124 16.91 -4.83 -2.36
CA ALA A 124 16.33 -4.16 -3.53
C ALA A 124 17.34 -3.23 -4.23
N HIS A 125 18.00 -2.36 -3.47
CA HIS A 125 19.00 -1.44 -4.00
C HIS A 125 20.19 -2.20 -4.60
N ALA A 126 20.69 -3.23 -3.92
CA ALA A 126 21.80 -4.05 -4.39
C ALA A 126 21.49 -4.74 -5.72
N LEU A 127 20.26 -5.23 -5.91
CA LEU A 127 19.84 -5.83 -7.17
C LEU A 127 19.92 -4.82 -8.32
N VAL A 128 19.34 -3.63 -8.14
CA VAL A 128 19.33 -2.61 -9.19
C VAL A 128 20.74 -2.09 -9.46
N ALA A 129 21.54 -1.86 -8.42
CA ALA A 129 22.92 -1.39 -8.56
C ALA A 129 23.81 -2.42 -9.29
N MET A 130 23.59 -3.71 -9.04
CA MET A 130 24.24 -4.79 -9.80
C MET A 130 23.80 -4.78 -11.27
N ALA A 131 22.52 -4.56 -11.54
CA ALA A 131 21.98 -4.60 -12.89
C ALA A 131 22.29 -3.35 -13.72
N LEU A 132 22.45 -2.18 -13.08
CA LEU A 132 22.63 -0.86 -13.68
C LEU A 132 23.78 -0.07 -13.00
N PRO A 133 25.03 -0.57 -13.06
CA PRO A 133 26.15 -0.03 -12.26
C PRO A 133 26.57 1.40 -12.62
N HIS A 134 26.18 1.89 -13.81
CA HIS A 134 26.53 3.24 -14.29
C HIS A 134 25.48 4.29 -13.95
N LEU A 135 24.29 3.88 -13.50
CA LEU A 135 23.20 4.80 -13.18
C LEU A 135 23.20 5.14 -11.69
N ARG A 136 22.97 6.42 -11.39
CA ARG A 136 22.72 6.85 -10.02
C ARG A 136 21.29 6.49 -9.66
N LEU A 137 21.12 5.82 -8.53
CA LEU A 137 19.82 5.40 -8.03
C LEU A 137 19.32 6.39 -6.99
N THR A 138 18.01 6.64 -7.01
CA THR A 138 17.30 7.42 -5.99
C THR A 138 16.33 6.50 -5.28
N VAL A 139 16.40 6.47 -3.95
CA VAL A 139 15.44 5.74 -3.10
C VAL A 139 14.52 6.77 -2.45
N THR A 140 13.20 6.59 -2.61
CA THR A 140 12.19 7.37 -1.89
C THR A 140 11.54 6.46 -0.85
N LEU A 141 11.53 6.89 0.41
CA LEU A 141 10.92 6.22 1.54
C LEU A 141 9.71 7.00 2.05
N GLY A 142 8.69 6.27 2.47
CA GLY A 142 7.59 6.77 3.27
C GLY A 142 7.25 5.76 4.36
N ASP A 143 6.37 6.13 5.29
CA ASP A 143 5.99 5.25 6.39
C ASP A 143 4.52 5.46 6.76
N GLN A 144 3.69 4.48 6.40
CA GLN A 144 2.27 4.50 6.71
C GLN A 144 2.01 4.38 8.22
N GLY A 145 2.90 3.72 8.96
CA GLY A 145 2.79 3.61 10.42
C GLY A 145 2.97 4.97 11.10
N ILE A 146 3.95 5.75 10.67
CA ILE A 146 4.11 7.16 11.11
C ILE A 146 2.88 7.99 10.74
N PHE A 147 2.41 7.89 9.50
CA PHE A 147 1.23 8.64 9.06
C PHE A 147 -0.02 8.30 9.90
N GLU A 148 -0.33 7.01 10.09
CA GLU A 148 -1.45 6.56 10.92
C GLU A 148 -1.31 7.02 12.38
N ALA A 149 -0.08 7.03 12.93
CA ALA A 149 0.19 7.51 14.29
C ALA A 149 -0.04 9.02 14.43
N VAL A 150 0.38 9.83 13.45
CA VAL A 150 0.11 11.27 13.40
C VAL A 150 -1.40 11.54 13.29
N LEU A 151 -2.12 10.81 12.42
CA LEU A 151 -3.58 10.93 12.30
C LEU A 151 -4.29 10.58 13.62
N ALA A 152 -3.79 9.59 14.37
CA ALA A 152 -4.31 9.23 15.68
C ALA A 152 -4.02 10.32 16.72
N ALA A 153 -2.80 10.86 16.77
CA ALA A 153 -2.40 11.92 17.68
C ALA A 153 -3.16 13.23 17.46
N LEU A 154 -3.53 13.54 16.20
CA LEU A 154 -4.38 14.69 15.84
C LEU A 154 -5.83 14.56 16.33
N GLY A 155 -6.23 13.43 16.92
CA GLY A 155 -7.58 13.24 17.45
C GLY A 155 -8.67 13.12 16.37
N LEU A 156 -8.29 12.81 15.13
CA LEU A 156 -9.23 12.68 14.01
C LEU A 156 -10.26 11.57 14.25
N PRO A 157 -11.54 11.75 13.87
CA PRO A 157 -12.53 10.68 13.90
C PRO A 157 -12.07 9.46 13.10
N ARG A 158 -12.46 8.27 13.55
CA ARG A 158 -12.05 7.00 12.94
C ARG A 158 -12.30 6.96 11.43
N GLY A 159 -13.45 7.44 10.95
CA GLY A 159 -13.76 7.41 9.51
C GLY A 159 -12.83 8.31 8.69
N TRP A 160 -12.43 9.48 9.21
CA TRP A 160 -11.44 10.33 8.56
C TRP A 160 -10.05 9.72 8.57
N ARG A 161 -9.64 9.12 9.69
CA ARG A 161 -8.37 8.37 9.75
C ARG A 161 -8.31 7.27 8.71
N MET A 162 -9.38 6.45 8.62
CA MET A 162 -9.48 5.38 7.62
C MET A 162 -9.46 5.91 6.18
N ARG A 163 -10.16 7.02 5.92
CA ARG A 163 -10.19 7.63 4.59
C ARG A 163 -8.83 8.17 4.17
N LEU A 164 -8.15 8.89 5.06
CA LEU A 164 -6.82 9.45 4.80
C LEU A 164 -5.78 8.34 4.66
N ALA A 165 -5.80 7.32 5.52
CA ALA A 165 -4.90 6.15 5.43
C ALA A 165 -5.04 5.44 4.08
N ARG A 166 -6.27 5.21 3.60
CA ARG A 166 -6.52 4.62 2.26
C ARG A 166 -6.06 5.53 1.12
N ALA A 167 -6.16 6.84 1.30
CA ALA A 167 -5.77 7.81 0.30
C ALA A 167 -4.24 8.01 0.23
N PHE A 168 -3.50 7.65 1.28
CA PHE A 168 -2.06 7.86 1.40
C PHE A 168 -1.26 7.28 0.22
N GLY A 169 -1.71 6.14 -0.31
CA GLY A 169 -1.12 5.48 -1.47
C GLY A 169 -1.25 6.21 -2.81
N SER A 170 -2.05 7.28 -2.87
CA SER A 170 -2.32 8.04 -4.10
C SER A 170 -2.36 9.52 -3.79
N ARG A 171 -1.35 10.26 -4.26
CA ARG A 171 -1.26 11.72 -4.07
C ARG A 171 -2.54 12.44 -4.47
N ALA A 172 -3.14 12.06 -5.61
CA ALA A 172 -4.39 12.65 -6.07
C ALA A 172 -5.56 12.37 -5.11
N MET A 173 -5.67 11.15 -4.58
CA MET A 173 -6.72 10.82 -3.59
C MET A 173 -6.45 11.50 -2.25
N LEU A 174 -5.19 11.61 -1.82
CA LEU A 174 -4.80 12.28 -0.58
C LEU A 174 -5.13 13.78 -0.68
N GLU A 175 -4.74 14.44 -1.76
CA GLU A 175 -5.08 15.84 -2.03
C GLU A 175 -6.60 16.05 -2.05
N ALA A 176 -7.37 15.17 -2.71
CA ALA A 176 -8.82 15.23 -2.72
C ALA A 176 -9.45 15.01 -1.33
N ALA A 177 -8.90 14.09 -0.54
CA ALA A 177 -9.35 13.84 0.83
C ALA A 177 -9.05 15.02 1.76
N LEU A 178 -7.88 15.64 1.63
CA LEU A 178 -7.50 16.86 2.36
C LEU A 178 -8.35 18.06 1.96
N ALA A 179 -8.67 18.21 0.66
CA ALA A 179 -9.54 19.27 0.18
C ALA A 179 -10.96 19.14 0.75
N ASP A 180 -11.51 17.92 0.77
CA ASP A 180 -12.83 17.66 1.37
C ASP A 180 -12.81 17.77 2.90
N LEU A 181 -11.67 17.54 3.54
CA LEU A 181 -11.51 17.76 4.98
C LEU A 181 -11.47 19.26 5.33
N ALA A 182 -10.80 20.06 4.50
CA ALA A 182 -10.73 21.52 4.64
C ALA A 182 -12.06 22.20 4.33
N ASN A 183 -12.72 21.74 3.27
CA ASN A 183 -13.98 22.25 2.77
C ASN A 183 -14.93 21.08 2.49
N PRO A 184 -15.63 20.56 3.52
CA PRO A 184 -16.58 19.48 3.34
C PRO A 184 -17.58 19.86 2.26
N SER A 185 -17.54 19.11 1.17
CA SER A 185 -18.44 19.35 0.05
C SER A 185 -19.89 19.25 0.54
N ARG A 186 -20.65 20.36 0.41
CA ARG A 186 -22.13 20.35 0.56
C ARG A 186 -22.81 19.47 -0.52
N ASN A 187 -22.04 18.95 -1.47
CA ASN A 187 -22.48 18.37 -2.74
C ASN A 187 -22.84 16.88 -2.73
N GLY A 188 -23.18 16.30 -1.57
CA GLY A 188 -23.93 15.05 -1.52
C GLY A 188 -25.35 15.34 -1.06
N ARG A 189 -26.24 15.76 -1.96
CA ARG A 189 -27.62 16.16 -1.66
C ARG A 189 -28.43 14.98 -1.10
N LEU A 190 -28.32 14.72 0.20
CA LEU A 190 -29.55 14.54 0.98
C LEU A 190 -30.17 15.93 1.04
N GLY A 191 -31.32 16.11 0.41
CA GLY A 191 -32.09 17.34 0.45
C GLY A 191 -33.41 17.08 1.16
N GLY A 192 -33.91 18.07 1.91
CA GLY A 192 -35.17 17.94 2.62
C GLY A 192 -35.09 17.01 3.83
N GLU A 193 -36.16 16.26 4.06
CA GLU A 193 -36.40 15.43 5.24
C GLU A 193 -35.28 14.39 5.50
N ALA A 194 -34.76 13.74 4.45
CA ALA A 194 -33.69 12.76 4.58
C ALA A 194 -32.38 13.34 5.16
N ALA A 195 -32.12 14.64 4.95
CA ALA A 195 -30.94 15.30 5.51
C ALA A 195 -31.08 15.57 7.01
N LEU A 196 -32.30 15.96 7.44
CA LEU A 196 -32.63 16.20 8.84
C LEU A 196 -32.58 14.88 9.62
N LEU A 197 -33.26 13.85 9.13
CA LEU A 197 -33.28 12.52 9.75
C LEU A 197 -31.87 11.92 9.86
N ALA A 198 -31.03 12.09 8.83
CA ALA A 198 -29.65 11.62 8.87
C ALA A 198 -28.77 12.43 9.84
N ALA A 199 -29.03 13.73 10.02
CA ALA A 199 -28.31 14.58 10.97
C ALA A 199 -28.71 14.29 12.43
N ASP A 200 -30.00 14.04 12.66
CA ASP A 200 -30.56 13.70 13.98
C ASP A 200 -30.24 12.26 14.41
N GLY A 201 -29.67 11.45 13.51
CA GLY A 201 -29.36 10.06 13.77
C GLY A 201 -30.60 9.16 13.86
N ASP A 202 -31.73 9.60 13.31
CA ASP A 202 -33.00 8.87 13.30
C ASP A 202 -32.96 7.75 12.25
N VAL A 203 -32.49 6.58 12.68
CA VAL A 203 -32.38 5.39 11.83
C VAL A 203 -33.74 4.92 11.35
N GLU A 204 -34.77 4.96 12.20
CA GLU A 204 -36.11 4.47 11.87
C GLU A 204 -36.80 5.40 10.88
N GLY A 205 -36.81 6.70 11.15
CA GLY A 205 -37.36 7.71 10.25
C GLY A 205 -36.64 7.74 8.91
N LEU A 206 -35.30 7.66 8.90
CA LEU A 206 -34.53 7.63 7.65
C LEU A 206 -34.76 6.33 6.85
N ALA A 207 -34.87 5.18 7.52
CA ALA A 207 -35.18 3.92 6.86
C ALA A 207 -36.56 3.96 6.19
N ALA A 208 -37.58 4.48 6.90
CA ALA A 208 -38.92 4.66 6.35
C ALA A 208 -38.93 5.62 5.16
N HIS A 209 -38.18 6.72 5.24
CA HIS A 209 -38.02 7.65 4.12
C HIS A 209 -37.34 7.01 2.90
N ILE A 210 -36.34 6.14 3.11
CA ILE A 210 -35.66 5.40 2.03
C ILE A 210 -36.60 4.39 1.39
N GLU A 211 -37.32 3.60 2.19
CA GLU A 211 -38.28 2.60 1.73
C GLU A 211 -39.37 3.25 0.86
N ALA A 212 -39.96 4.36 1.34
CA ALA A 212 -40.97 5.10 0.58
C ALA A 212 -40.44 5.65 -0.76
N ASN A 213 -39.15 5.97 -0.87
CA ASN A 213 -38.54 6.40 -2.12
C ASN A 213 -38.20 5.22 -3.05
N MET A 214 -37.83 4.06 -2.50
CA MET A 214 -37.63 2.84 -3.28
C MET A 214 -38.95 2.39 -3.91
N ASP A 215 -40.05 2.43 -3.16
CA ASP A 215 -41.40 2.11 -3.66
C ASP A 215 -41.81 3.06 -4.79
N LYS A 216 -41.61 4.38 -4.61
CA LYS A 216 -41.90 5.38 -5.66
C LYS A 216 -41.05 5.18 -6.93
N ALA A 217 -39.85 4.64 -6.80
CA ALA A 217 -38.96 4.34 -7.91
C ALA A 217 -39.20 2.94 -8.53
N GLY A 218 -40.14 2.16 -8.00
CA GLY A 218 -40.41 0.78 -8.44
C GLY A 218 -39.30 -0.21 -8.08
N LEU A 219 -38.47 0.12 -7.08
CA LEU A 219 -37.41 -0.75 -6.58
C LEU A 219 -37.93 -1.55 -5.39
N SER A 220 -37.66 -2.86 -5.37
CA SER A 220 -38.08 -3.72 -4.26
C SER A 220 -37.18 -3.54 -3.03
N PRO A 221 -37.71 -3.28 -1.83
CA PRO A 221 -36.94 -3.17 -0.58
C PRO A 221 -36.19 -4.45 -0.19
N SER A 222 -36.61 -5.60 -0.72
CA SER A 222 -36.04 -6.93 -0.42
C SER A 222 -34.94 -7.36 -1.39
N VAL A 223 -34.69 -6.61 -2.48
CA VAL A 223 -33.64 -6.92 -3.46
C VAL A 223 -32.48 -5.94 -3.29
N GLY A 224 -31.40 -6.41 -2.66
CA GLY A 224 -30.17 -5.63 -2.45
C GLY A 224 -29.91 -5.33 -0.98
N ARG A 225 -29.59 -4.07 -0.64
CA ARG A 225 -29.37 -3.65 0.76
C ARG A 225 -30.69 -3.22 1.39
N ALA A 226 -30.96 -3.68 2.61
CA ALA A 226 -32.14 -3.27 3.35
C ALA A 226 -32.13 -1.74 3.62
N PRO A 227 -33.29 -1.06 3.61
CA PRO A 227 -33.39 0.37 3.91
C PRO A 227 -32.72 0.78 5.22
N ALA A 228 -32.82 -0.06 6.26
CA ALA A 228 -32.16 0.16 7.55
C ALA A 228 -30.63 0.18 7.45
N ASP A 229 -30.02 -0.66 6.60
CA ASP A 229 -28.57 -0.67 6.40
C ASP A 229 -28.10 0.51 5.56
N ILE A 230 -28.93 0.97 4.63
CA ILE A 230 -28.69 2.20 3.87
C ILE A 230 -28.77 3.41 4.81
N ALA A 231 -29.80 3.48 5.67
CA ALA A 231 -29.99 4.54 6.66
C ALA A 231 -28.78 4.62 7.62
N ARG A 232 -28.37 3.50 8.20
CA ARG A 232 -27.21 3.43 9.09
C ARG A 232 -25.92 3.94 8.41
N ARG A 233 -25.67 3.53 7.17
CA ARG A 233 -24.52 4.01 6.38
C ARG A 233 -24.62 5.49 6.02
N LEU A 234 -25.82 6.02 5.76
CA LEU A 234 -26.00 7.44 5.46
C LEU A 234 -25.80 8.30 6.70
N ILE A 235 -26.34 7.89 7.85
CA ILE A 235 -26.10 8.55 9.14
C ILE A 235 -24.61 8.55 9.46
N GLU A 236 -23.94 7.41 9.34
CA GLU A 236 -22.48 7.32 9.53
C GLU A 236 -21.73 8.28 8.60
N LYS A 237 -22.12 8.36 7.32
CA LYS A 237 -21.53 9.33 6.38
C LYS A 237 -21.79 10.80 6.76
N VAL A 238 -22.98 11.12 7.27
CA VAL A 238 -23.35 12.48 7.69
C VAL A 238 -22.62 12.89 8.96
N GLN A 239 -22.56 12.01 9.96
CA GLN A 239 -21.83 12.24 11.20
C GLN A 239 -20.31 12.35 10.97
N LEU A 240 -19.76 11.60 10.01
CA LEU A 240 -18.36 11.78 9.61
C LEU A 240 -18.10 13.12 8.92
N ARG A 241 -19.10 13.69 8.23
CA ARG A 241 -19.02 14.99 7.55
C ARG A 241 -19.17 16.20 8.49
N SER A 242 -19.80 16.04 9.65
CA SER A 242 -20.00 17.14 10.61
C SER A 242 -18.75 17.47 11.43
N VAL A 243 -17.76 16.56 11.47
CA VAL A 243 -16.50 16.81 12.16
C VAL A 243 -15.53 17.52 11.21
N ARG A 244 -15.29 18.80 11.48
CA ARG A 244 -14.16 19.55 10.92
C ARG A 244 -12.95 19.35 11.81
N LEU A 245 -11.77 19.25 11.21
CA LEU A 245 -10.53 19.47 11.95
C LEU A 245 -10.52 20.91 12.48
N SER A 246 -9.91 21.11 13.64
CA SER A 246 -9.51 22.47 14.01
C SER A 246 -8.48 22.99 13.01
N ASP A 247 -8.40 24.31 12.84
CA ASP A 247 -7.43 24.92 11.93
C ASP A 247 -5.99 24.53 12.33
N GLU A 248 -5.73 24.37 13.63
CA GLU A 248 -4.45 23.91 14.16
C GLU A 248 -4.12 22.48 13.73
N ALA A 249 -5.09 21.56 13.85
CA ALA A 249 -4.88 20.15 13.52
C ALA A 249 -4.75 19.93 12.00
N PHE A 250 -5.45 20.74 11.19
CA PHE A 250 -5.25 20.75 9.74
C PHE A 250 -3.91 21.36 9.32
N ALA A 251 -3.47 22.44 9.97
CA ALA A 251 -2.15 23.02 9.76
C ALA A 251 -1.03 22.04 10.15
N ALA A 252 -1.17 21.34 11.27
CA ALA A 252 -0.25 20.29 11.70
C ALA A 252 -0.17 19.13 10.70
N LEU A 253 -1.31 18.66 10.17
CA LEU A 253 -1.32 17.63 9.12
C LEU A 253 -0.59 18.09 7.85
N LYS A 254 -0.80 19.35 7.42
CA LYS A 254 -0.06 19.91 6.28
C LYS A 254 1.44 20.05 6.57
N ALA A 255 1.82 20.47 7.76
CA ALA A 255 3.21 20.58 8.16
C ALA A 255 3.90 19.22 8.17
N PHE A 256 3.23 18.18 8.66
CA PHE A 256 3.70 16.80 8.57
C PHE A 256 3.91 16.35 7.12
N LEU A 257 2.90 16.50 6.27
CA LEU A 257 2.96 16.09 4.87
C LEU A 257 3.97 16.89 4.03
N ALA A 258 4.44 18.03 4.53
CA ALA A 258 5.50 18.83 3.91
C ALA A 258 6.91 18.37 4.29
N ILE A 259 7.06 17.38 5.19
CA ILE A 259 8.36 16.82 5.54
C ILE A 259 8.88 16.01 4.36
N ASP A 260 9.88 16.59 3.70
CA ASP A 260 10.59 16.00 2.57
C ASP A 260 12.07 16.32 2.72
N VAL A 261 12.83 15.35 3.23
CA VAL A 261 14.22 15.53 3.69
C VAL A 261 15.07 14.28 3.41
N PRO A 262 16.40 14.37 3.38
CA PRO A 262 17.26 13.19 3.40
C PRO A 262 16.96 12.30 4.62
N LEU A 263 17.05 10.98 4.45
CA LEU A 263 16.74 10.01 5.51
C LEU A 263 17.59 10.24 6.77
N ALA A 264 18.83 10.70 6.59
CA ALA A 264 19.74 11.05 7.69
C ALA A 264 19.13 12.10 8.64
N GLY A 265 18.35 13.05 8.12
CA GLY A 265 17.68 14.10 8.90
C GLY A 265 16.22 13.80 9.27
N ALA A 266 15.64 12.72 8.75
CA ALA A 266 14.20 12.46 8.88
C ALA A 266 13.74 12.27 10.33
N GLY A 267 14.50 11.53 11.15
CA GLY A 267 14.16 11.33 12.56
C GLY A 267 14.15 12.64 13.37
N ALA A 268 15.13 13.51 13.10
CA ALA A 268 15.19 14.84 13.72
C ALA A 268 14.03 15.74 13.26
N ALA A 269 13.68 15.71 11.96
CA ALA A 269 12.55 16.45 11.42
C ALA A 269 11.21 16.00 12.05
N LEU A 270 10.98 14.69 12.18
CA LEU A 270 9.79 14.14 12.84
C LEU A 270 9.72 14.50 14.33
N SER A 271 10.86 14.47 15.02
CA SER A 271 10.96 14.87 16.44
C SER A 271 10.65 16.36 16.62
N ALA A 272 11.20 17.21 15.75
CA ALA A 272 10.93 18.65 15.77
C ALA A 272 9.46 18.95 15.46
N PHE A 273 8.86 18.22 14.51
CA PHE A 273 7.43 18.30 14.22
C PHE A 273 6.58 17.94 15.47
N ALA A 274 6.87 16.81 16.12
CA ALA A 274 6.18 16.39 17.36
C ALA A 274 6.25 17.48 18.44
N ALA A 275 7.46 18.01 18.69
CA ALA A 275 7.67 19.06 19.67
C ALA A 275 6.93 20.37 19.33
N SER A 276 6.94 20.79 18.07
CA SER A 276 6.30 22.04 17.64
C SER A 276 4.77 22.01 17.71
N THR A 277 4.18 20.82 17.60
CA THR A 277 2.72 20.62 17.59
C THR A 277 2.18 20.09 18.92
N GLY A 278 3.05 19.64 19.83
CA GLY A 278 2.65 18.96 21.06
C GLY A 278 2.05 17.58 20.84
N LEU A 279 2.22 16.99 19.64
CA LEU A 279 1.72 15.66 19.32
C LEU A 279 2.67 14.58 19.81
N SER A 280 2.10 13.48 20.32
CA SER A 280 2.85 12.34 20.84
C SER A 280 2.62 11.11 19.96
N PHE A 281 3.70 10.55 19.41
CA PHE A 281 3.70 9.32 18.61
C PHE A 281 5.01 8.54 18.78
N ASP A 282 5.52 8.53 20.02
CA ASP A 282 6.87 8.08 20.39
C ASP A 282 7.19 6.67 19.92
N ALA A 283 6.29 5.70 20.14
CA ALA A 283 6.51 4.32 19.69
C ALA A 283 6.70 4.20 18.17
N ALA A 284 5.97 5.00 17.38
CA ALA A 284 6.14 5.03 15.93
C ALA A 284 7.47 5.66 15.54
N LEU A 285 7.86 6.75 16.22
CA LEU A 285 9.13 7.45 16.00
C LEU A 285 10.35 6.59 16.42
N GLU A 286 10.25 5.82 17.50
CA GLU A 286 11.26 4.85 17.92
C GLU A 286 11.44 3.76 16.88
N ASN A 287 10.34 3.16 16.39
CA ASN A 287 10.38 2.16 15.33
C ASN A 287 11.00 2.72 14.03
N PHE A 288 10.64 3.94 13.65
CA PHE A 288 11.23 4.64 12.52
C PHE A 288 12.74 4.85 12.72
N SER A 289 13.15 5.29 13.91
CA SER A 289 14.56 5.52 14.24
C SER A 289 15.38 4.23 14.25
N ALA A 290 14.82 3.13 14.78
CA ALA A 290 15.47 1.82 14.73
C ALA A 290 15.68 1.36 13.27
N ARG A 291 14.69 1.60 12.40
CA ARG A 291 14.78 1.30 10.96
C ARG A 291 15.86 2.13 10.28
N THR A 292 15.94 3.44 10.53
CA THR A 292 16.95 4.30 9.88
C THR A 292 18.37 3.91 10.30
N VAL A 293 18.58 3.57 11.58
CA VAL A 293 19.85 3.02 12.08
C VAL A 293 20.18 1.69 11.40
N ALA A 294 19.20 0.79 11.28
CA ALA A 294 19.39 -0.49 10.61
C ALA A 294 19.76 -0.31 9.11
N ILE A 295 19.11 0.60 8.39
CA ILE A 295 19.45 0.94 6.99
C ILE A 295 20.89 1.45 6.89
N ALA A 296 21.28 2.38 7.78
CA ALA A 296 22.63 2.94 7.82
C ALA A 296 23.69 1.85 8.04
N SER A 297 23.43 0.92 8.97
CA SER A 297 24.36 -0.17 9.30
C SER A 297 24.59 -1.15 8.15
N HIS A 298 23.66 -1.23 7.20
CA HIS A 298 23.78 -2.07 6.00
C HIS A 298 24.48 -1.35 4.83
N GLY A 299 25.04 -0.15 5.06
CA GLY A 299 25.94 0.54 4.13
C GLY A 299 25.25 1.37 3.05
N LEU A 300 23.94 1.59 3.16
CA LEU A 300 23.21 2.44 2.21
C LEU A 300 23.38 3.90 2.58
N ASN A 301 23.84 4.73 1.64
CA ASN A 301 24.09 6.15 1.89
C ASN A 301 22.77 6.87 2.19
N MET A 302 22.56 7.24 3.45
CA MET A 302 21.33 7.86 3.91
C MET A 302 21.06 9.24 3.30
N ASP A 303 22.09 9.95 2.83
CA ASP A 303 21.92 11.23 2.13
C ASP A 303 21.37 11.06 0.71
N ALA A 304 21.58 9.87 0.12
CA ALA A 304 21.02 9.50 -1.18
C ALA A 304 19.60 8.93 -1.08
N VAL A 305 19.08 8.76 0.14
CA VAL A 305 17.71 8.32 0.39
C VAL A 305 16.87 9.52 0.78
N ARG A 306 15.79 9.75 0.05
CA ARG A 306 14.80 10.78 0.36
C ARG A 306 13.70 10.18 1.22
N TYR A 307 13.40 10.79 2.35
CA TYR A 307 12.19 10.53 3.12
C TYR A 307 11.14 11.58 2.77
N ASP A 308 9.99 11.13 2.29
CA ASP A 308 8.84 11.96 1.95
C ASP A 308 7.65 11.49 2.80
N ALA A 309 7.24 12.32 3.75
CA ALA A 309 6.16 11.99 4.69
C ALA A 309 4.78 11.91 4.01
N ALA A 310 4.63 12.45 2.79
CA ALA A 310 3.43 12.31 1.97
C ALA A 310 3.52 11.14 0.98
N PHE A 311 4.61 10.37 0.99
CA PHE A 311 4.81 9.24 0.10
C PHE A 311 4.17 7.96 0.66
N GLY A 312 3.09 7.51 0.02
CA GLY A 312 2.51 6.19 0.18
C GLY A 312 2.59 5.37 -1.10
N ARG A 313 2.14 4.11 -1.02
CA ARG A 313 2.04 3.18 -2.16
C ARG A 313 0.58 2.78 -2.43
N PRO A 314 0.18 2.56 -3.69
CA PRO A 314 -1.23 2.35 -4.06
C PRO A 314 -1.81 0.96 -3.72
N LEU A 315 -1.05 0.11 -3.02
CA LEU A 315 -1.51 -1.22 -2.59
C LEU A 315 -2.02 -1.13 -1.16
N ASP A 316 -3.29 -1.50 -0.96
CA ASP A 316 -4.01 -1.30 0.30
C ASP A 316 -3.47 -2.17 1.46
N TYR A 317 -2.68 -3.19 1.15
CA TYR A 317 -2.14 -4.11 2.16
C TYR A 317 -0.89 -3.60 2.90
N TYR A 318 -0.31 -2.46 2.50
CA TYR A 318 0.81 -1.88 3.23
C TYR A 318 0.38 -1.33 4.59
N THR A 319 1.30 -1.38 5.56
CA THR A 319 1.02 -1.12 6.99
C THR A 319 2.13 -0.36 7.71
N GLY A 320 3.28 -0.13 7.07
CA GLY A 320 4.45 0.50 7.67
C GLY A 320 5.35 1.12 6.62
N LEU A 321 6.63 0.78 6.64
CA LEU A 321 7.60 1.20 5.63
C LEU A 321 7.05 0.97 4.21
N VAL A 322 7.20 1.96 3.35
CA VAL A 322 7.01 1.84 1.91
C VAL A 322 8.17 2.50 1.18
N PHE A 323 8.55 1.96 0.03
CA PHE A 323 9.67 2.53 -0.72
C PHE A 323 9.60 2.25 -2.21
N GLU A 324 10.27 3.11 -2.96
CA GLU A 324 10.54 2.95 -4.39
C GLU A 324 11.98 3.29 -4.72
N ILE A 325 12.51 2.63 -5.75
CA ILE A 325 13.83 2.92 -6.33
C ILE A 325 13.64 3.29 -7.78
N ALA A 326 14.23 4.40 -8.20
CA ALA A 326 14.28 4.87 -9.58
C ALA A 326 15.73 5.16 -9.99
N ALA A 327 15.98 5.24 -11.30
CA ALA A 327 17.25 5.75 -11.82
C ALA A 327 17.13 7.26 -12.08
N GLN A 328 18.13 8.02 -11.66
CA GLN A 328 18.16 9.47 -11.82
C GLN A 328 18.16 9.85 -13.31
N GLY A 329 17.23 10.72 -13.71
CA GLY A 329 17.09 11.17 -15.11
C GLY A 329 16.24 10.25 -15.98
N GLU A 330 15.86 9.08 -15.48
CA GLU A 330 15.01 8.12 -16.19
C GLU A 330 13.56 8.21 -15.74
N ALA A 331 12.64 7.96 -16.68
CA ALA A 331 11.23 7.92 -16.37
C ALA A 331 10.84 6.57 -15.74
N GLY A 332 10.27 6.63 -14.54
CA GLY A 332 9.57 5.49 -13.93
C GLY A 332 10.32 4.76 -12.83
N VAL A 333 9.54 3.96 -12.10
CA VAL A 333 9.98 3.22 -10.91
C VAL A 333 10.58 1.88 -11.31
N LEU A 334 11.76 1.53 -10.79
CA LEU A 334 12.42 0.25 -11.06
C LEU A 334 12.11 -0.81 -10.02
N VAL A 335 11.88 -0.38 -8.77
CA VAL A 335 11.54 -1.24 -7.64
C VAL A 335 10.48 -0.58 -6.81
N GLY A 336 9.59 -1.39 -6.23
CA GLY A 336 8.81 -0.93 -5.10
C GLY A 336 8.49 -2.04 -4.13
N GLY A 337 8.39 -1.64 -2.87
CA GLY A 337 8.27 -2.55 -1.76
C GLY A 337 7.70 -1.88 -0.53
N GLY A 338 7.60 -2.65 0.55
CA GLY A 338 7.10 -2.18 1.82
C GLY A 338 6.63 -3.30 2.73
N ARG A 339 6.20 -2.91 3.94
CA ARG A 339 5.74 -3.77 5.02
C ARG A 339 4.22 -3.96 5.00
N TYR A 340 3.76 -5.19 5.20
CA TYR A 340 2.37 -5.63 5.05
C TYR A 340 1.92 -6.61 6.15
N ASP A 341 2.08 -6.23 7.41
CA ASP A 341 1.89 -7.13 8.57
C ASP A 341 0.49 -7.74 8.72
N ARG A 342 -0.52 -7.14 8.09
CA ARG A 342 -1.90 -7.62 8.14
C ARG A 342 -2.23 -8.63 7.03
N LEU A 343 -1.40 -8.72 5.97
CA LEU A 343 -1.75 -9.46 4.76
C LEU A 343 -1.95 -10.95 5.03
N LEU A 344 -1.04 -11.60 5.76
CA LEU A 344 -1.14 -13.04 6.00
C LEU A 344 -2.40 -13.41 6.81
N THR A 345 -2.76 -12.60 7.81
CA THR A 345 -4.01 -12.78 8.56
C THR A 345 -5.24 -12.59 7.67
N LEU A 346 -5.22 -11.59 6.78
CA LEU A 346 -6.29 -11.38 5.79
C LEU A 346 -6.41 -12.54 4.79
N LEU A 347 -5.32 -13.25 4.53
CA LEU A 347 -5.28 -14.47 3.70
C LEU A 347 -5.60 -15.76 4.47
N GLY A 348 -5.93 -15.67 5.75
CA GLY A 348 -6.38 -16.81 6.56
C GLY A 348 -5.30 -17.45 7.45
N ALA A 349 -4.15 -16.81 7.67
CA ALA A 349 -3.18 -17.28 8.66
C ALA A 349 -3.78 -17.26 10.08
N LYS A 350 -3.53 -18.33 10.85
CA LYS A 350 -4.06 -18.47 12.22
C LYS A 350 -3.40 -17.53 13.24
N ALA A 351 -2.19 -17.09 12.96
CA ALA A 351 -1.44 -16.16 13.78
C ALA A 351 -1.01 -14.96 12.93
N THR A 352 -0.75 -13.82 13.57
CA THR A 352 -0.15 -12.67 12.90
C THR A 352 1.27 -13.01 12.48
N ILE A 353 1.57 -12.85 11.20
CA ILE A 353 2.91 -13.04 10.64
C ILE A 353 3.29 -11.72 9.97
N PRO A 354 4.23 -10.95 10.56
CA PRO A 354 4.71 -9.72 9.95
C PRO A 354 5.37 -10.03 8.61
N GLY A 355 5.30 -9.09 7.67
CA GLY A 355 5.81 -9.32 6.32
C GLY A 355 6.39 -8.06 5.70
N VAL A 356 7.52 -8.18 5.02
CA VAL A 356 8.10 -7.10 4.22
C VAL A 356 8.73 -7.69 2.97
N GLY A 357 8.62 -6.97 1.85
CA GLY A 357 9.28 -7.38 0.62
C GLY A 357 9.30 -6.30 -0.43
N PHE A 358 9.80 -6.67 -1.60
CA PHE A 358 9.93 -5.79 -2.75
C PHE A 358 9.81 -6.57 -4.05
N SER A 359 9.48 -5.84 -5.11
CA SER A 359 9.45 -6.36 -6.46
C SER A 359 10.13 -5.40 -7.44
N VAL A 360 10.99 -5.94 -8.29
CA VAL A 360 11.73 -5.24 -9.35
C VAL A 360 11.07 -5.52 -10.70
N TRP A 361 10.90 -4.48 -11.52
CA TRP A 361 10.42 -4.60 -12.90
C TRP A 361 11.59 -4.90 -13.84
N LEU A 362 11.80 -6.17 -14.18
CA LEU A 362 12.98 -6.58 -14.96
C LEU A 362 12.95 -6.06 -16.40
N ASP A 363 11.76 -5.89 -17.00
CA ASP A 363 11.58 -5.28 -18.32
C ASP A 363 12.12 -3.84 -18.39
N ARG A 364 11.91 -3.07 -17.32
CA ARG A 364 12.44 -1.70 -17.21
C ARG A 364 13.96 -1.70 -17.04
N ILE A 365 14.48 -2.64 -16.25
CA ILE A 365 15.92 -2.80 -16.08
C ILE A 365 16.60 -3.15 -17.41
N GLU A 366 16.04 -4.07 -18.19
CA GLU A 366 16.59 -4.44 -19.49
C GLU A 366 16.58 -3.29 -20.49
N THR A 367 15.47 -2.55 -20.56
CA THR A 367 15.36 -1.37 -21.43
C THR A 367 16.49 -0.37 -21.14
N LEU A 368 16.78 -0.11 -19.86
CA LEU A 368 17.88 0.78 -19.46
C LEU A 368 19.27 0.20 -19.73
N ARG A 369 19.43 -1.12 -19.66
CA ARG A 369 20.70 -1.78 -20.02
C ARG A 369 20.99 -1.72 -21.51
N GLU A 370 19.96 -1.87 -22.34
CA GLU A 370 20.07 -1.79 -23.80
C GLU A 370 20.34 -0.36 -24.27
N GLY A 371 19.72 0.65 -23.65
CA GLY A 371 19.97 2.06 -23.98
C GLY A 371 21.33 2.61 -23.53
N ALA A 372 22.05 1.89 -22.66
CA ALA A 372 23.39 2.26 -22.18
C ALA A 372 24.54 1.60 -22.99
N GLN A 373 24.22 0.72 -23.94
CA GLN A 373 25.15 0.14 -24.92
C GLN A 373 25.17 0.99 -26.19
#